data_AF-A0A7S1U4G1-F1
#
_entry.id   AF-A0A7S1U4G1-F1
#
_cell.length_a   1.000
_cell.length_b   1.000
_cell.length_c   1.000
_cell.angle_alpha   90.00
_cell.angle_beta   90.00
_cell.angle_gamma   90.00
#
_symmetry.space_group_name_H-M   'P 1'
#
loop_
_entity.id
_entity.type
_entity.pdbx_description
1 polymer ?
#
loop_
_entity_poly.entity_id
_entity_poly.type
_entity_poly.pdbx_seq_one_letter_code
_entity_poly.pdbx_strand_id
1 'polypeptide(L)'
;HKKDKKDKKHKKDKKHKKEKKKKKKKKRRHGSDSDSDGPSAAVNQDEYGARGILREADYFRKQREFEAWVAEVKKAPGYSGSRRETMELFAEFAEDFNTVTLPHEKYYDLEAWEMAEYRKREAAAAEARSGATSLQLEEEEAMRSRREAEERKQRSYNDMVRQMLNKDKVDEMRHQQLLRAEAQIAFKSGDLAKARKLEARMKPDKLG
;
A
#
# COMPACT_ATOMS: atom_id res chain seq x y z
N HIS A 1 -86.16 9.36 44.64
CA HIS A 1 -84.69 9.40 44.78
C HIS A 1 -84.04 8.08 44.29
N LYS A 2 -83.87 7.85 42.99
CA LYS A 2 -83.14 6.67 42.47
C LYS A 2 -82.60 6.80 41.02
N LYS A 3 -82.59 8.01 40.43
CA LYS A 3 -82.13 8.25 39.05
C LYS A 3 -80.73 8.86 38.98
N ASP A 4 -80.30 9.64 39.98
CA ASP A 4 -79.03 10.38 39.94
C ASP A 4 -77.75 9.58 40.24
N LYS A 5 -77.84 8.35 40.74
CA LYS A 5 -76.65 7.53 41.04
C LYS A 5 -76.07 6.81 39.82
N LYS A 6 -76.83 6.62 38.73
CA LYS A 6 -76.37 5.86 37.55
C LYS A 6 -75.48 6.71 36.62
N ASP A 7 -75.79 8.00 36.47
CA ASP A 7 -75.03 8.90 35.58
C ASP A 7 -73.66 9.32 36.11
N LYS A 8 -73.49 9.41 37.44
CA LYS A 8 -72.18 9.69 38.05
C LYS A 8 -71.15 8.57 37.84
N LYS A 9 -71.59 7.31 37.72
CA LYS A 9 -70.69 6.16 37.50
C LYS A 9 -70.13 6.17 36.07
N HIS A 10 -70.97 6.45 35.08
CA HIS A 10 -70.58 6.42 33.67
C HIS A 10 -69.61 7.55 33.26
N LYS A 11 -69.65 8.69 33.98
CA LYS A 11 -68.70 9.80 33.80
C LYS A 11 -67.30 9.50 34.35
N LYS A 12 -67.19 8.71 35.42
CA LYS A 12 -65.91 8.35 36.05
C LYS A 12 -65.11 7.35 35.19
N ASP A 13 -65.79 6.38 34.58
CA ASP A 13 -65.16 5.40 33.68
C ASP A 13 -64.62 6.01 32.37
N LYS A 14 -65.31 6.99 31.78
CA LYS A 14 -64.81 7.70 30.59
C LYS A 14 -63.52 8.51 30.88
N LYS A 15 -63.37 9.05 32.09
CA LYS A 15 -62.17 9.81 32.49
C LYS A 15 -60.95 8.90 32.62
N HIS A 16 -61.12 7.72 33.22
CA HIS A 16 -60.05 6.74 33.42
C HIS A 16 -59.52 6.15 32.10
N LYS A 17 -60.40 5.95 31.10
CA LYS A 17 -60.01 5.47 29.76
C LYS A 17 -59.19 6.51 28.97
N LYS A 18 -59.48 7.81 29.12
CA LYS A 18 -58.75 8.90 28.44
C LYS A 18 -57.35 9.10 29.04
N GLU A 19 -57.19 8.89 30.35
CA GLU A 19 -55.90 8.97 31.03
C GLU A 19 -54.95 7.82 30.67
N LYS A 20 -55.45 6.58 30.60
CA LYS A 20 -54.66 5.41 30.20
C LYS A 20 -54.14 5.52 28.75
N LYS A 21 -54.92 6.13 27.85
CA LYS A 21 -54.53 6.37 26.44
C LYS A 21 -53.44 7.46 26.31
N LYS A 22 -53.47 8.50 27.15
CA LYS A 22 -52.42 9.53 27.20
C LYS A 22 -51.11 8.99 27.79
N LYS A 23 -51.16 8.15 28.84
CA LYS A 23 -49.96 7.50 29.41
C LYS A 23 -49.27 6.55 28.42
N LYS A 24 -50.04 5.80 27.61
CA LYS A 24 -49.48 4.93 26.55
C LYS A 24 -48.85 5.73 25.39
N LYS A 25 -49.37 6.92 25.06
CA LYS A 25 -48.78 7.80 24.02
C LYS A 25 -47.51 8.52 24.52
N LYS A 26 -47.43 8.86 25.81
CA LYS A 26 -46.21 9.44 26.42
C LYS A 26 -45.08 8.40 26.54
N LYS A 27 -45.41 7.14 26.87
CA LYS A 27 -44.43 6.04 26.92
C LYS A 27 -43.85 5.65 25.54
N ARG A 28 -44.60 5.87 24.45
CA ARG A 28 -44.09 5.68 23.07
C ARG A 28 -43.23 6.83 22.55
N ARG A 29 -43.30 8.01 23.17
CA ARG A 29 -42.48 9.19 22.80
C ARG A 29 -41.17 9.29 23.59
N HIS A 30 -41.06 8.59 24.72
CA HIS A 30 -39.85 8.56 25.55
C HIS A 30 -39.09 7.23 25.40
N GLY A 31 -39.47 6.39 24.43
CA GLY A 31 -38.80 5.13 24.12
C GLY A 31 -38.01 5.16 22.81
N SER A 32 -37.76 6.36 22.24
CA SER A 32 -36.94 6.54 21.04
C SER A 32 -35.57 7.18 21.34
N ASP A 33 -35.25 7.46 22.61
CA ASP A 33 -33.89 7.74 23.08
C ASP A 33 -33.36 6.49 23.78
N SER A 34 -33.43 5.35 23.09
CA SER A 34 -32.55 4.24 23.44
C SER A 34 -31.27 4.49 22.65
N ASP A 35 -30.26 5.03 23.34
CA ASP A 35 -28.86 4.69 23.10
C ASP A 35 -28.78 3.17 22.86
N SER A 36 -28.83 2.78 21.60
CA SER A 36 -28.56 1.42 21.17
C SER A 36 -27.05 1.29 21.01
N ASP A 37 -26.36 1.24 22.13
CA ASP A 37 -24.97 0.84 22.24
C ASP A 37 -24.86 -0.70 22.10
N GLY A 38 -25.35 -1.19 20.96
CA GLY A 38 -25.33 -2.58 20.55
C GLY A 38 -25.53 -2.63 19.04
N PRO A 39 -24.83 -3.52 18.31
CA PRO A 39 -24.86 -3.52 16.85
C PRO A 39 -26.28 -3.81 16.37
N SER A 40 -27.00 -2.78 15.90
CA SER A 40 -28.23 -2.99 15.18
C SER A 40 -27.87 -3.67 13.87
N ALA A 41 -28.22 -4.95 13.73
CA ALA A 41 -28.10 -5.68 12.46
C ALA A 41 -28.95 -5.06 11.33
N ALA A 42 -29.77 -4.05 11.64
CA ALA A 42 -30.44 -3.21 10.66
C ALA A 42 -29.48 -2.11 10.21
N VAL A 43 -29.13 -2.14 8.92
CA VAL A 43 -28.44 -1.05 8.23
C VAL A 43 -29.19 0.27 8.40
N ASN A 44 -28.45 1.32 8.77
CA ASN A 44 -29.01 2.64 8.99
C ASN A 44 -29.40 3.24 7.62
N GLN A 45 -30.69 3.24 7.29
CA GLN A 45 -31.18 3.67 5.96
C GLN A 45 -30.86 5.14 5.69
N ASP A 46 -30.70 5.96 6.73
CA ASP A 46 -30.35 7.37 6.61
C ASP A 46 -28.89 7.59 6.18
N GLU A 47 -28.01 6.60 6.40
CA GLU A 47 -26.60 6.64 6.03
C GLU A 47 -26.35 6.03 4.64
N TYR A 48 -27.37 5.43 4.03
CA TYR A 48 -27.23 4.82 2.71
C TYR A 48 -26.80 5.85 1.67
N GLY A 49 -25.66 5.61 1.03
CA GLY A 49 -25.07 6.50 0.04
C GLY A 49 -24.40 7.75 0.61
N ALA A 50 -24.18 7.84 1.93
CA ALA A 50 -23.50 8.99 2.55
C ALA A 50 -22.09 9.24 1.99
N ARG A 51 -21.39 8.19 1.55
CA ARG A 51 -20.06 8.25 0.91
C ARG A 51 -20.13 8.17 -0.63
N GLY A 52 -21.33 8.30 -1.19
CA GLY A 52 -21.64 8.04 -2.60
C GLY A 52 -22.21 6.64 -2.83
N ILE A 53 -22.75 6.40 -4.02
CA ILE A 53 -23.32 5.11 -4.41
C ILE A 53 -22.40 4.45 -5.44
N LEU A 54 -21.80 3.34 -5.05
CA LEU A 54 -21.01 2.45 -5.91
C LEU A 54 -21.92 1.53 -6.71
N ARG A 55 -21.62 1.41 -8.01
CA ARG A 55 -22.17 0.40 -8.91
C ARG A 55 -21.04 -0.41 -9.52
N GLU A 56 -21.36 -1.56 -10.13
CA GLU A 56 -20.37 -2.40 -10.84
C GLU A 56 -19.52 -1.63 -11.86
N ALA A 57 -20.09 -0.60 -12.51
CA ALA A 57 -19.36 0.26 -13.46
C ALA A 57 -18.20 1.05 -12.82
N ASP A 58 -18.26 1.30 -11.51
CA ASP A 58 -17.25 2.03 -10.75
C ASP A 58 -16.10 1.13 -10.26
N TYR A 59 -16.10 -0.16 -10.62
CA TYR A 59 -15.06 -1.13 -10.24
C TYR A 59 -13.65 -0.59 -10.42
N PHE A 60 -13.34 -0.03 -11.60
CA PHE A 60 -12.00 0.48 -11.90
C PHE A 60 -11.61 1.70 -11.07
N ARG A 61 -12.58 2.52 -10.64
CA ARG A 61 -12.31 3.70 -9.80
C ARG A 61 -12.01 3.31 -8.36
N LYS A 62 -12.63 2.23 -7.87
CA LYS A 62 -12.51 1.73 -6.49
C LYS A 62 -11.71 0.43 -6.38
N GLN A 63 -10.93 0.12 -7.40
CA GLN A 63 -10.20 -1.14 -7.49
C GLN A 63 -9.18 -1.27 -6.33
N ARG A 64 -8.48 -0.18 -5.99
CA ARG A 64 -7.49 -0.19 -4.91
C ARG A 64 -8.14 -0.49 -3.56
N GLU A 65 -9.26 0.16 -3.27
CA GLU A 65 -10.04 -0.03 -2.04
C GLU A 65 -10.62 -1.42 -1.94
N PHE A 66 -11.17 -1.93 -3.04
CA PHE A 66 -11.68 -3.28 -3.15
C PHE A 66 -10.57 -4.32 -2.90
N GLU A 67 -9.40 -4.18 -3.53
CA GLU A 67 -8.28 -5.11 -3.35
C GLU A 67 -7.80 -5.17 -1.90
N ALA A 68 -7.70 -4.02 -1.22
CA ALA A 68 -7.35 -3.98 0.20
C ALA A 68 -8.42 -4.64 1.08
N TRP A 69 -9.70 -4.41 0.77
CA TRP A 69 -10.80 -5.05 1.48
C TRP A 69 -10.79 -6.58 1.31
N VAL A 70 -10.56 -7.08 0.09
CA VAL A 70 -10.43 -8.52 -0.17
C VAL A 70 -9.22 -9.10 0.58
N ALA A 71 -8.08 -8.40 0.56
CA ALA A 71 -6.88 -8.86 1.24
C ALA A 71 -7.07 -9.00 2.75
N GLU A 72 -7.76 -8.04 3.39
CA GLU A 72 -7.87 -7.98 4.85
C GLU A 72 -9.15 -8.63 5.40
N VAL A 73 -10.32 -8.34 4.80
CA VAL A 73 -11.62 -8.83 5.28
C VAL A 73 -11.87 -10.26 4.79
N LYS A 74 -11.62 -10.53 3.51
CA LYS A 74 -11.72 -11.90 2.95
C LYS A 74 -10.45 -12.72 3.19
N LYS A 75 -9.39 -12.13 3.76
CA LYS A 75 -8.10 -12.78 4.07
C LYS A 75 -7.45 -13.45 2.86
N ALA A 76 -7.66 -12.88 1.68
CA ALA A 76 -7.18 -13.41 0.40
C ALA A 76 -6.26 -12.38 -0.29
N PRO A 77 -5.04 -12.16 0.22
CA PRO A 77 -4.10 -11.24 -0.42
C PRO A 77 -3.70 -11.76 -1.80
N GLY A 78 -3.74 -10.87 -2.81
CA GLY A 78 -3.42 -11.25 -4.18
C GLY A 78 -4.46 -12.17 -4.83
N TYR A 79 -5.72 -12.09 -4.41
CA TYR A 79 -6.82 -12.83 -5.04
C TYR A 79 -6.88 -12.54 -6.55
N SER A 80 -6.66 -13.59 -7.35
CA SER A 80 -6.79 -13.58 -8.80
C SER A 80 -7.80 -14.63 -9.21
N GLY A 81 -9.08 -14.36 -8.93
CA GLY A 81 -10.19 -15.23 -9.31
C GLY A 81 -10.67 -15.02 -10.75
N SER A 82 -11.71 -15.75 -11.12
CA SER A 82 -12.42 -15.49 -12.37
C SER A 82 -13.05 -14.10 -12.35
N ARG A 83 -13.21 -13.47 -13.52
CA ARG A 83 -13.86 -12.15 -13.64
C ARG A 83 -15.23 -12.14 -12.99
N ARG A 84 -16.00 -13.23 -13.12
CA ARG A 84 -17.33 -13.36 -12.52
C ARG A 84 -17.28 -13.31 -11.00
N GLU A 85 -16.41 -14.10 -10.38
CA GLU A 85 -16.25 -14.15 -8.92
C GLU A 85 -15.76 -12.81 -8.37
N THR A 86 -14.86 -12.14 -9.10
CA THR A 86 -14.37 -10.81 -8.74
C THR A 86 -15.50 -9.78 -8.75
N MET A 87 -16.40 -9.84 -9.74
CA MET A 87 -17.57 -8.94 -9.79
C MET A 87 -18.60 -9.28 -8.70
N GLU A 88 -18.80 -10.55 -8.36
CA GLU A 88 -19.66 -10.96 -7.24
C GLU A 88 -19.13 -10.42 -5.90
N LEU A 89 -17.81 -10.53 -5.66
CA LEU A 89 -17.17 -9.94 -4.49
C LEU A 89 -17.24 -8.41 -4.50
N PHE A 90 -17.13 -7.79 -5.68
CA PHE A 90 -17.26 -6.35 -5.80
C PHE A 90 -18.70 -5.89 -5.53
N ALA A 91 -19.70 -6.67 -5.89
CA ALA A 91 -21.10 -6.37 -5.56
C ALA A 91 -21.32 -6.38 -4.04
N GLU A 92 -20.74 -7.34 -3.32
CA GLU A 92 -20.76 -7.38 -1.85
C GLU A 92 -20.04 -6.16 -1.25
N PHE A 93 -18.86 -5.81 -1.77
CA PHE A 93 -18.14 -4.61 -1.37
C PHE A 93 -18.93 -3.32 -1.64
N ALA A 94 -19.60 -3.24 -2.80
CA ALA A 94 -20.42 -2.09 -3.16
C ALA A 94 -21.65 -1.97 -2.25
N GLU A 95 -22.26 -3.10 -1.87
CA GLU A 95 -23.34 -3.11 -0.86
C GLU A 95 -22.83 -2.53 0.46
N ASP A 96 -21.75 -3.09 1.02
CA ASP A 96 -21.18 -2.65 2.29
C ASP A 96 -20.71 -1.20 2.27
N PHE A 97 -20.17 -0.74 1.14
CA PHE A 97 -19.79 0.66 0.95
C PHE A 97 -21.04 1.56 0.96
N ASN A 98 -22.08 1.19 0.23
CA ASN A 98 -23.29 1.98 0.11
C ASN A 98 -24.06 2.04 1.43
N THR A 99 -24.04 0.97 2.23
CA THR A 99 -24.68 0.90 3.55
C THR A 99 -23.80 1.39 4.69
N VAL A 100 -22.57 1.81 4.40
CA VAL A 100 -21.60 2.29 5.39
C VAL A 100 -21.29 1.21 6.47
N THR A 101 -21.21 -0.06 6.06
CA THR A 101 -20.99 -1.21 6.95
C THR A 101 -19.60 -1.83 6.82
N LEU A 102 -18.67 -1.20 6.10
CA LEU A 102 -17.30 -1.69 5.98
C LEU A 102 -16.60 -1.65 7.35
N PRO A 103 -15.71 -2.61 7.66
CA PRO A 103 -15.12 -2.73 8.99
C PRO A 103 -14.22 -1.57 9.42
N HIS A 104 -13.68 -0.80 8.47
CA HIS A 104 -12.74 0.28 8.74
C HIS A 104 -12.88 1.41 7.72
N GLU A 105 -12.71 2.66 8.16
CA GLU A 105 -12.92 3.85 7.33
C GLU A 105 -12.00 3.90 6.10
N LYS A 106 -10.81 3.31 6.20
CA LYS A 106 -9.82 3.22 5.12
C LYS A 106 -10.34 2.58 3.83
N TYR A 107 -11.36 1.72 3.90
CA TYR A 107 -11.92 1.09 2.70
C TYR A 107 -12.86 2.03 1.93
N TYR A 108 -13.28 3.15 2.53
CA TYR A 108 -14.02 4.18 1.80
C TYR A 108 -13.08 5.08 0.99
N ASP A 109 -11.90 5.40 1.53
CA ASP A 109 -10.87 6.20 0.89
C ASP A 109 -9.49 5.79 1.41
N LEU A 110 -8.85 4.87 0.69
CA LEU A 110 -7.50 4.40 1.04
C LEU A 110 -6.47 5.51 0.88
N GLU A 111 -6.61 6.33 -0.17
CA GLU A 111 -5.62 7.35 -0.49
C GLU A 111 -5.57 8.43 0.59
N ALA A 112 -6.73 8.93 1.01
CA ALA A 112 -6.83 9.89 2.12
C ALA A 112 -6.28 9.30 3.42
N TRP A 113 -6.56 8.02 3.70
CA TRP A 113 -6.06 7.35 4.89
C TRP A 113 -4.53 7.17 4.86
N GLU A 114 -3.98 6.70 3.74
CA GLU A 114 -2.52 6.56 3.52
C GLU A 114 -1.81 7.91 3.65
N MET A 115 -2.37 8.97 3.07
CA MET A 115 -1.82 10.33 3.20
C MET A 115 -1.87 10.83 4.64
N ALA A 116 -2.95 10.56 5.38
CA ALA A 116 -3.07 10.95 6.78
C ALA A 116 -2.05 10.20 7.65
N GLU A 117 -1.90 8.90 7.45
CA GLU A 117 -0.89 8.08 8.14
C GLU A 117 0.53 8.55 7.81
N TYR A 118 0.81 8.85 6.54
CA TYR A 118 2.09 9.39 6.12
C TYR A 118 2.39 10.72 6.81
N ARG A 119 1.43 11.67 6.80
CA ARG A 119 1.58 12.97 7.49
C ARG A 119 1.79 12.82 8.99
N LYS A 120 1.10 11.88 9.62
CA LYS A 120 1.25 11.58 11.04
C LYS A 120 2.65 11.03 11.35
N ARG A 121 3.18 10.14 10.50
CA ARG A 121 4.55 9.63 10.63
C ARG A 121 5.59 10.71 10.38
N GLU A 122 5.38 11.58 9.40
CA GLU A 122 6.26 12.72 9.15
C GLU A 122 6.26 13.70 10.32
N ALA A 123 5.09 14.01 10.88
CA ALA A 123 4.95 14.86 12.06
C ALA A 123 5.65 14.25 13.27
N ALA A 124 5.46 12.95 13.54
CA ALA A 124 6.14 12.26 14.63
C ALA A 124 7.66 12.20 14.42
N ALA A 125 8.13 12.01 13.18
CA ALA A 125 9.56 12.03 12.85
C ALA A 125 10.15 13.45 12.94
N ALA A 126 9.37 14.49 12.63
CA ALA A 126 9.77 15.88 12.81
C ALA A 126 9.82 16.24 14.30
N GLU A 127 8.85 15.79 15.10
CA GLU A 127 8.83 15.98 16.55
C GLU A 127 10.02 15.29 17.21
N ALA A 128 10.30 14.03 16.85
CA ALA A 128 11.47 13.29 17.32
C ALA A 128 12.79 13.99 16.96
N ARG A 129 12.88 14.59 15.76
CA ARG A 129 14.03 15.42 15.35
C ARG A 129 14.12 16.74 16.12
N SER A 130 12.98 17.37 16.42
CA SER A 130 12.93 18.62 17.19
C SER A 130 13.22 18.42 18.68
N GLY A 131 12.89 17.24 19.23
CA GLY A 131 13.18 16.83 20.60
C GLY A 131 14.55 16.17 20.76
N ALA A 132 15.27 15.94 19.65
CA ALA A 132 16.63 15.42 19.69
C ALA A 132 17.57 16.46 20.31
N THR A 133 18.36 16.05 21.29
CA THR A 133 19.36 16.92 21.88
C THR A 133 20.49 17.20 20.88
N SER A 134 21.17 18.35 21.02
CA SER A 134 22.30 18.74 20.14
C SER A 134 23.35 17.64 19.97
N LEU A 135 23.61 16.86 21.04
CA LEU A 135 24.54 15.73 21.05
C LEU A 135 24.10 14.56 20.16
N GLN A 136 22.80 14.27 20.11
CA GLN A 136 22.27 13.16 19.28
C GLN A 136 22.29 13.50 17.79
N LEU A 137 22.05 14.77 17.44
CA LEU A 137 22.18 15.28 16.07
C LEU A 137 23.64 15.23 15.60
N GLU A 138 24.57 15.64 16.46
CA GLU A 138 26.02 15.62 16.16
C GLU A 138 26.57 14.19 16.03
N GLU A 139 26.09 13.26 16.86
CA GLU A 139 26.43 11.83 16.77
C GLU A 139 25.87 11.18 15.48
N GLU A 140 24.65 11.53 15.07
CA GLU A 140 24.06 11.06 13.81
C GLU A 140 24.84 11.57 12.59
N GLU A 141 25.23 12.85 12.58
CA GLU A 141 26.08 13.42 11.52
C GLU A 141 27.47 12.76 11.48
N ALA A 142 28.08 12.50 12.63
CA ALA A 142 29.36 11.80 12.71
C ALA A 142 29.27 10.38 12.13
N MET A 143 28.17 9.67 12.39
CA MET A 143 27.92 8.34 11.84
C MET A 143 27.68 8.36 10.33
N ARG A 144 26.94 9.35 9.81
CA ARG A 144 26.75 9.53 8.36
C ARG A 144 28.06 9.86 7.66
N SER A 145 28.84 10.80 8.21
CA SER A 145 30.16 11.19 7.68
C SER A 145 31.13 10.01 7.63
N ARG A 146 31.11 9.15 8.66
CA ARG A 146 31.93 7.93 8.69
C ARG A 146 31.55 6.93 7.59
N ARG A 147 30.24 6.72 7.36
CA ARG A 147 29.76 5.85 6.28
C ARG A 147 30.14 6.38 4.90
N GLU A 148 29.98 7.68 4.67
CA GLU A 148 30.37 8.30 3.41
C GLU A 148 31.88 8.22 3.16
N ALA A 149 32.70 8.37 4.21
CA ALA A 149 34.14 8.20 4.12
C ALA A 149 34.53 6.76 3.77
N GLU A 150 33.85 5.77 4.35
CA GLU A 150 34.05 4.34 4.04
C GLU A 150 33.62 4.02 2.60
N GLU A 151 32.46 4.50 2.15
CA GLU A 151 32.01 4.35 0.76
C GLU A 151 32.96 5.02 -0.23
N ARG A 152 33.49 6.21 0.09
CA ARG A 152 34.45 6.90 -0.77
C ARG A 152 35.76 6.12 -0.89
N LYS A 153 36.26 5.55 0.21
CA LYS A 153 37.43 4.66 0.17
C LYS A 153 37.15 3.42 -0.67
N GLN A 154 35.99 2.80 -0.50
CA GLN A 154 35.60 1.61 -1.26
C GLN A 154 35.46 1.91 -2.76
N ARG A 155 34.86 3.05 -3.12
CA ARG A 155 34.76 3.51 -4.52
C ARG A 155 36.14 3.77 -5.11
N SER A 156 37.02 4.44 -4.39
CA SER A 156 38.40 4.67 -4.83
C SER A 156 39.17 3.36 -5.02
N TYR A 157 39.00 2.41 -4.11
CA TYR A 157 39.63 1.09 -4.21
C TYR A 157 39.11 0.31 -5.43
N ASN A 158 37.79 0.27 -5.62
CA ASN A 158 37.17 -0.38 -6.76
C ASN A 158 37.62 0.23 -8.09
N ASP A 159 37.77 1.56 -8.16
CA ASP A 159 38.25 2.23 -9.37
C ASP A 159 39.73 1.89 -9.66
N MET A 160 40.58 1.85 -8.63
CA MET A 160 41.96 1.39 -8.78
C MET A 160 42.06 -0.05 -9.27
N VAL A 161 41.26 -0.96 -8.69
CA VAL A 161 41.20 -2.37 -9.12
C VAL A 161 40.74 -2.46 -10.58
N ARG A 162 39.74 -1.67 -10.99
CA ARG A 162 39.27 -1.60 -12.37
C ARG A 162 40.37 -1.11 -13.33
N GLN A 163 41.14 -0.11 -12.92
CA GLN A 163 42.26 0.40 -13.73
C GLN A 163 43.40 -0.63 -13.85
N MET A 164 43.73 -1.37 -12.80
CA MET A 164 44.73 -2.44 -12.83
C MET A 164 44.30 -3.58 -13.77
N LEU A 165 43.07 -4.07 -13.64
CA LEU A 165 42.49 -5.08 -14.54
C LEU A 165 42.46 -4.62 -16.00
N ASN A 166 42.25 -3.33 -16.25
CA ASN A 166 42.31 -2.76 -17.59
C ASN A 166 43.74 -2.62 -18.12
N LYS A 167 44.73 -2.33 -17.26
CA LYS A 167 46.14 -2.24 -17.67
C LYS A 167 46.66 -3.58 -18.18
N ASP A 168 46.35 -4.68 -17.50
CA ASP A 168 46.73 -6.02 -17.95
C ASP A 168 46.11 -6.35 -19.32
N LYS A 169 44.82 -5.99 -19.53
CA LYS A 169 44.16 -6.13 -20.84
C LYS A 169 44.79 -5.25 -21.92
N VAL A 170 45.23 -4.04 -21.58
CA VAL A 170 45.89 -3.12 -22.52
C VAL A 170 47.26 -3.67 -22.94
N ASP A 171 48.02 -4.23 -22.01
CA ASP A 171 49.33 -4.82 -22.31
C ASP A 171 49.19 -6.10 -23.14
N GLU A 172 48.16 -6.91 -22.89
CA GLU A 172 47.82 -8.05 -23.75
C GLU A 172 47.40 -7.61 -25.16
N MET A 173 46.58 -6.55 -25.30
CA MET A 173 46.23 -5.99 -26.61
C MET A 173 47.46 -5.48 -27.37
N ARG A 174 48.39 -4.81 -26.69
CA ARG A 174 49.66 -4.36 -27.29
C ARG A 174 50.49 -5.54 -27.76
N HIS A 175 50.59 -6.59 -26.96
CA HIS A 175 51.30 -7.81 -27.32
C HIS A 175 50.68 -8.48 -28.56
N GLN A 176 49.35 -8.58 -28.62
CA GLN A 176 48.65 -9.10 -29.79
C GLN A 176 48.89 -8.24 -31.04
N GLN A 177 48.93 -6.90 -30.92
CA GLN A 177 49.24 -6.04 -32.06
C GLN A 177 50.67 -6.23 -32.58
N LEU A 178 51.65 -6.41 -31.69
CA LEU A 178 53.03 -6.72 -32.07
C LEU A 178 53.12 -8.05 -32.82
N LEU A 179 52.46 -9.10 -32.30
CA LEU A 179 52.41 -10.41 -32.95
C LEU A 179 51.75 -10.34 -34.34
N ARG A 180 50.70 -9.52 -34.50
CA ARG A 180 50.07 -9.27 -35.82
C ARG A 180 51.01 -8.58 -36.78
N ALA A 181 51.72 -7.54 -36.32
CA ALA A 181 52.70 -6.84 -37.13
C ALA A 181 53.84 -7.77 -37.55
N GLU A 182 54.36 -8.61 -36.65
CA GLU A 182 55.41 -9.58 -36.96
C GLU A 182 54.94 -10.63 -37.98
N ALA A 183 53.72 -11.15 -37.82
CA ALA A 183 53.15 -12.08 -38.79
C ALA A 183 52.97 -11.45 -40.18
N GLN A 184 52.52 -10.19 -40.25
CA GLN A 184 52.39 -9.44 -41.50
C GLN A 184 53.75 -9.19 -42.16
N ILE A 185 54.79 -8.89 -41.38
CA ILE A 185 56.16 -8.71 -41.90
C ILE A 185 56.68 -10.04 -42.45
N ALA A 186 56.54 -11.14 -41.70
CA ALA A 186 56.97 -12.49 -42.13
C ALA A 186 56.25 -12.95 -43.41
N PHE A 187 54.97 -12.60 -43.55
CA PHE A 187 54.19 -12.88 -44.76
C PHE A 187 54.70 -12.06 -45.97
N LYS A 188 54.96 -10.76 -45.78
CA LYS A 188 55.52 -9.89 -46.83
C LYS A 188 56.94 -10.28 -47.24
N SER A 189 57.73 -10.82 -46.31
CA SER A 189 59.10 -11.28 -46.59
C SER A 189 59.18 -12.70 -47.19
N GLY A 190 58.04 -13.36 -47.43
CA GLY A 190 57.99 -14.68 -48.07
C GLY A 190 58.25 -15.89 -47.15
N ASP A 191 58.40 -15.68 -45.83
CA ASP A 191 58.55 -16.75 -44.85
C ASP A 191 57.17 -17.20 -44.35
N LEU A 192 56.50 -17.99 -45.19
CA LEU A 192 55.15 -18.49 -44.95
C LEU A 192 55.07 -19.44 -43.75
N ALA A 193 56.16 -20.15 -43.43
CA ALA A 193 56.21 -21.06 -42.30
C ALA A 193 56.18 -20.30 -40.96
N LYS A 194 56.98 -19.23 -40.85
CA LYS A 194 57.00 -18.37 -39.66
C LYS A 194 55.69 -17.59 -39.49
N ALA A 195 55.12 -17.08 -40.58
CA ALA A 195 53.83 -16.38 -40.55
C ALA A 195 52.69 -17.29 -40.05
N ARG A 196 52.60 -18.53 -40.55
CA ARG A 196 51.57 -19.50 -40.12
C ARG A 196 51.72 -19.90 -38.64
N LYS A 197 52.95 -19.99 -38.13
CA LYS A 197 53.23 -20.30 -36.72
C LYS A 197 52.82 -19.15 -35.79
N LEU A 198 53.11 -17.90 -36.19
CA LEU A 198 52.69 -16.71 -35.46
C LEU A 198 51.16 -16.52 -35.49
N GLU A 199 50.53 -16.81 -36.62
CA GLU A 199 49.06 -16.77 -36.74
C GLU A 199 48.37 -17.83 -35.88
N ALA A 200 48.92 -19.05 -35.83
CA ALA A 200 48.42 -20.11 -34.96
C ALA A 200 48.52 -19.76 -33.47
N ARG A 201 49.58 -19.03 -33.07
CA ARG A 201 49.79 -18.52 -31.69
C ARG A 201 48.78 -17.43 -31.30
N MET A 202 48.24 -16.69 -32.28
CA MET A 202 47.32 -15.57 -32.05
C MET A 202 45.83 -15.96 -32.05
N LYS A 203 45.48 -17.15 -32.52
CA LYS A 203 44.10 -17.62 -32.44
C LYS A 203 43.79 -17.96 -30.98
N PRO A 204 42.76 -17.34 -30.35
CA PRO A 204 42.35 -17.76 -29.02
C PRO A 204 41.91 -19.21 -29.11
N ASP A 205 42.41 -20.04 -28.20
CA ASP A 205 42.02 -21.44 -28.10
C ASP A 205 40.51 -21.47 -27.82
N LYS A 206 39.71 -21.83 -28.84
CA LYS A 206 38.25 -21.95 -28.71
C LYS A 206 37.94 -23.26 -28.01
N LEU A 207 38.25 -23.35 -26.72
CA LEU A 207 37.79 -24.43 -25.84
C LEU A 207 37.45 -23.81 -24.48
N GLY A 208 36.16 -23.61 -24.27
CA GLY A 208 35.52 -22.98 -23.10
C GLY A 208 34.14 -22.48 -23.48
#